data_AF-A0A9W9FKG3-F1
#
_entry.id   AF-A0A9W9FKG3-F1
#
_cell.length_a   1.000
_cell.length_b   1.000
_cell.length_c   1.000
_cell.angle_alpha   90.00
_cell.angle_beta   90.00
_cell.angle_gamma   90.00
#
_symmetry.space_group_name_H-M   'P 1'
#
loop_
_entity.id
_entity.type
_entity.pdbx_description
1 polymer ?
#
loop_
_entity_poly.entity_id
_entity_poly.type
_entity_poly.pdbx_seq_one_letter_code
_entity_poly.pdbx_strand_id
1 'polypeptide(L)'
;MRNPPTQTEYPYDLGSFGRQITTNSPEAQTWFNRGLTWAYTFNHKESAACFEKAIARDESCAMAYWGLAYATGPNYNQPWHFFGAGLKLVVESTYHAARKAQSLATNASAIEQARIAAIQARFRSDQLAEMEQYAAQNQAYADAMGAAYEKFSDDLDVATLYADALISLTPWNLWDLATGKPNPGTRTLDAKRVLESNPLTKST
;
A
#
# COMPACT_ATOMS: atom_id res chain seq x y z
N MET A 1 -7.32 -9.12 -45.17
CA MET A 1 -6.70 -9.89 -44.06
C MET A 1 -6.65 -8.95 -42.86
N ARG A 2 -7.35 -9.25 -41.77
CA ARG A 2 -7.20 -8.49 -40.51
C ARG A 2 -5.95 -9.02 -39.82
N ASN A 3 -5.01 -8.12 -39.50
CA ASN A 3 -3.92 -8.47 -38.59
C ASN A 3 -4.54 -8.92 -37.26
N PRO A 4 -4.08 -10.04 -36.67
CA PRO A 4 -4.49 -10.40 -35.32
C PRO A 4 -4.02 -9.32 -34.33
N PRO A 5 -4.76 -9.08 -33.23
CA PRO A 5 -4.31 -8.16 -32.21
C PRO A 5 -2.95 -8.65 -31.70
N THR A 6 -1.95 -7.77 -31.72
CA THR A 6 -0.67 -8.00 -31.03
C THR A 6 -1.03 -8.27 -29.58
N GLN A 7 -0.76 -9.50 -29.14
CA GLN A 7 -0.97 -9.92 -27.76
C GLN A 7 -0.19 -8.97 -26.86
N THR A 8 -0.88 -8.06 -26.17
CA THR A 8 -0.27 -7.27 -25.12
C THR A 8 0.26 -8.26 -24.08
N GLU A 9 1.51 -8.08 -23.62
CA GLU A 9 2.15 -8.91 -22.56
C GLU A 9 1.31 -9.00 -21.26
N TYR A 10 0.25 -8.18 -21.18
CA TYR A 10 -0.74 -8.17 -20.13
C TYR A 10 -2.18 -8.15 -20.73
N PRO A 11 -3.05 -9.13 -20.41
CA PRO A 11 -4.35 -9.28 -21.07
C PRO A 11 -5.48 -8.44 -20.45
N TYR A 12 -5.22 -7.73 -19.35
CA TYR A 12 -6.24 -6.97 -18.63
C TYR A 12 -6.16 -5.47 -18.95
N ASP A 13 -7.31 -4.88 -19.27
CA ASP A 13 -7.51 -3.43 -19.28
C ASP A 13 -7.89 -2.98 -17.86
N LEU A 14 -7.04 -2.16 -17.24
CA LEU A 14 -7.20 -1.65 -15.87
C LEU A 14 -7.63 -0.17 -15.83
N GLY A 15 -7.97 0.39 -17.00
CA GLY A 15 -8.27 1.82 -17.14
C GLY A 15 -7.02 2.70 -17.11
N SER A 16 -7.24 4.01 -16.97
CA SER A 16 -6.21 5.05 -17.06
C SER A 16 -5.68 5.53 -15.71
N PHE A 17 -6.17 4.98 -14.60
CA PHE A 17 -5.66 5.35 -13.27
C PHE A 17 -4.17 5.01 -13.18
N GLY A 18 -3.41 5.94 -12.61
CA GLY A 18 -1.97 5.78 -12.44
C GLY A 18 -1.39 6.88 -11.59
N ARG A 19 -0.21 6.61 -11.06
CA ARG A 19 0.55 7.49 -10.19
C ARG A 19 1.94 7.64 -10.79
N GLN A 20 2.30 8.86 -11.18
CA GLN A 20 3.69 9.14 -11.55
C GLN A 20 4.60 8.88 -10.35
N ILE A 21 5.65 8.09 -10.59
CA ILE A 21 6.66 7.75 -9.60
C ILE A 21 8.06 8.10 -10.13
N THR A 22 9.02 8.21 -9.22
CA THR A 22 10.42 8.40 -9.58
C THR A 22 10.99 7.11 -10.18
N THR A 23 11.05 7.09 -11.51
CA THR A 23 11.72 6.06 -12.32
C THR A 23 12.08 6.64 -13.68
N ASN A 24 13.14 6.14 -14.29
CA ASN A 24 13.49 6.47 -15.68
C ASN A 24 13.00 5.41 -16.68
N SER A 25 12.36 4.32 -16.22
CA SER A 25 11.81 3.27 -17.09
C SER A 25 10.30 3.47 -17.28
N PRO A 26 9.85 3.78 -18.51
CA PRO A 26 8.43 3.80 -18.85
C PRO A 26 7.72 2.47 -18.60
N GLU A 27 8.44 1.35 -18.77
CA GLU A 27 7.92 0.01 -18.50
C GLU A 27 7.74 -0.22 -17.00
N ALA A 28 8.69 0.20 -16.15
CA ALA A 28 8.54 0.13 -14.69
C ALA A 28 7.36 0.99 -14.22
N GLN A 29 7.19 2.20 -14.75
CA GLN A 29 6.03 3.06 -14.48
C GLN A 29 4.71 2.38 -14.86
N THR A 30 4.68 1.69 -16.01
CA THR A 30 3.50 0.94 -16.47
C THR A 30 3.15 -0.20 -15.51
N TRP A 31 4.14 -1.02 -15.14
CA TRP A 31 3.93 -2.14 -14.21
C TRP A 31 3.59 -1.67 -12.80
N PHE A 32 4.17 -0.56 -12.34
CA PHE A 32 3.81 0.06 -11.06
C PHE A 32 2.34 0.50 -11.05
N ASN A 33 1.86 1.18 -12.10
CA ASN A 33 0.46 1.60 -12.20
C ASN A 33 -0.49 0.38 -12.16
N ARG A 34 -0.16 -0.70 -12.87
CA ARG A 34 -0.95 -1.95 -12.82
C ARG A 34 -0.97 -2.54 -11.40
N GLY A 35 0.19 -2.59 -10.75
CA GLY A 35 0.30 -3.07 -9.37
C GLY A 35 -0.54 -2.26 -8.40
N LEU A 36 -0.52 -0.94 -8.54
CA LEU A 36 -1.32 -0.03 -7.70
C LEU A 36 -2.82 -0.22 -7.93
N THR A 37 -3.27 -0.32 -9.19
CA THR A 37 -4.69 -0.56 -9.50
C THR A 37 -5.17 -1.89 -8.91
N TRP A 38 -4.37 -2.96 -9.00
CA TRP A 38 -4.73 -4.23 -8.36
C TRP A 38 -4.75 -4.17 -6.85
N ALA A 39 -3.85 -3.40 -6.23
CA ALA A 39 -3.87 -3.20 -4.79
C ALA A 39 -5.18 -2.51 -4.35
N TYR A 40 -5.57 -1.44 -5.05
CA TYR A 40 -6.78 -0.67 -4.75
C TYR A 40 -8.09 -1.38 -5.12
N THR A 41 -8.01 -2.42 -5.94
CA THR A 41 -9.13 -3.32 -6.27
C THR A 41 -9.05 -4.65 -5.52
N PHE A 42 -8.22 -4.72 -4.47
CA PHE A 42 -8.12 -5.83 -3.52
C PHE A 42 -7.61 -7.17 -4.11
N ASN A 43 -6.90 -7.14 -5.24
CA ASN A 43 -6.18 -8.30 -5.77
C ASN A 43 -4.68 -8.22 -5.42
N HIS A 44 -4.37 -8.52 -4.16
CA HIS A 44 -3.02 -8.42 -3.61
C HIS A 44 -1.98 -9.32 -4.31
N LYS A 45 -2.38 -10.51 -4.76
CA LYS A 45 -1.48 -11.45 -5.44
C LYS A 45 -1.02 -10.92 -6.81
N GLU A 46 -1.97 -10.45 -7.63
CA GLU A 46 -1.65 -9.88 -8.94
C GLU A 46 -0.92 -8.53 -8.79
N SER A 47 -1.26 -7.76 -7.75
CA SER A 47 -0.54 -6.55 -7.38
C SER A 47 0.95 -6.81 -7.12
N ALA A 48 1.27 -7.79 -6.27
CA ALA A 48 2.65 -8.20 -5.99
C ALA A 48 3.40 -8.63 -7.26
N ALA A 49 2.77 -9.45 -8.12
CA ALA A 49 3.36 -9.88 -9.38
C ALA A 49 3.66 -8.71 -10.34
N CYS A 50 2.80 -7.68 -10.36
CA CYS A 50 3.04 -6.46 -11.13
C CYS A 50 4.21 -5.66 -10.57
N PHE A 51 4.35 -5.55 -9.25
CA PHE A 51 5.49 -4.86 -8.63
C PHE A 51 6.81 -5.60 -8.85
N GLU A 52 6.82 -6.93 -8.81
CA GLU A 52 8.00 -7.73 -9.20
C GLU A 52 8.41 -7.48 -10.65
N LYS A 53 7.44 -7.36 -11.57
CA LYS A 53 7.74 -6.97 -12.95
C LYS A 53 8.26 -5.55 -13.05
N ALA A 54 7.74 -4.60 -12.27
CA ALA A 54 8.27 -3.23 -12.22
C ALA A 54 9.73 -3.22 -11.75
N ILE A 55 10.06 -3.99 -10.71
CA ILE A 55 11.44 -4.18 -10.21
C ILE A 55 12.34 -4.75 -11.31
N ALA A 56 11.87 -5.75 -12.06
CA ALA A 56 12.65 -6.35 -13.15
C ALA A 56 12.92 -5.38 -14.32
N ARG A 57 12.17 -4.28 -14.44
CA ARG A 57 12.40 -3.23 -15.45
C ARG A 57 13.24 -2.07 -14.93
N ASP A 58 13.20 -1.81 -13.63
CA ASP A 58 14.04 -0.82 -12.96
C ASP A 58 14.32 -1.24 -11.52
N GLU A 59 15.50 -1.86 -11.31
CA GLU A 59 15.95 -2.30 -9.98
C GLU A 59 16.27 -1.13 -9.03
N SER A 60 16.29 0.11 -9.53
CA SER A 60 16.47 1.33 -8.74
C SER A 60 15.15 2.00 -8.37
N CYS A 61 14.01 1.47 -8.84
CA CYS A 61 12.68 2.01 -8.56
C CYS A 61 12.25 1.74 -7.12
N ALA A 62 12.49 2.70 -6.22
CA ALA A 62 12.14 2.61 -4.80
C ALA A 62 10.66 2.28 -4.57
N MET A 63 9.77 2.87 -5.38
CA MET A 63 8.33 2.68 -5.25
C MET A 63 7.84 1.28 -5.66
N ALA A 64 8.54 0.59 -6.57
CA ALA A 64 8.19 -0.79 -6.91
C ALA A 64 8.43 -1.73 -5.71
N TYR A 65 9.52 -1.53 -4.96
CA TYR A 65 9.76 -2.26 -3.71
C TYR A 65 8.79 -1.86 -2.59
N TRP A 66 8.44 -0.58 -2.47
CA TRP A 66 7.37 -0.14 -1.56
C TRP A 66 6.05 -0.86 -1.88
N GLY A 67 5.69 -0.92 -3.16
CA GLY A 67 4.46 -1.56 -3.64
C GLY A 67 4.45 -3.05 -3.34
N LEU A 68 5.58 -3.74 -3.55
CA LEU A 68 5.72 -5.16 -3.20
C LEU A 68 5.52 -5.40 -1.70
N ALA A 69 6.12 -4.57 -0.83
CA ALA A 69 5.92 -4.66 0.62
C ALA A 69 4.46 -4.36 1.02
N TYR A 70 3.83 -3.37 0.40
CA TYR A 70 2.42 -3.02 0.65
C TYR A 70 1.47 -4.15 0.24
N ALA A 71 1.64 -4.71 -0.96
CA ALA A 71 0.75 -5.74 -1.51
C ALA A 71 0.87 -7.08 -0.81
N THR A 72 2.07 -7.45 -0.33
CA THR A 72 2.32 -8.75 0.33
C THR A 72 2.03 -8.73 1.83
N GLY A 73 1.99 -7.54 2.44
CA GLY A 73 1.73 -7.35 3.85
C GLY A 73 0.27 -7.50 4.28
N PRO A 74 -0.03 -7.23 5.56
CA PRO A 74 -1.39 -7.34 6.08
C PRO A 74 -2.27 -6.24 5.51
N ASN A 75 -3.54 -6.58 5.31
CA ASN A 75 -4.59 -5.64 4.92
C ASN A 75 -5.82 -5.87 5.82
N TYR A 76 -6.85 -5.05 5.64
CA TYR A 76 -8.10 -5.14 6.41
C TYR A 76 -8.70 -6.55 6.41
N ASN A 77 -8.63 -7.28 5.29
CA ASN A 77 -9.21 -8.61 5.15
C ASN A 77 -8.23 -9.77 5.44
N GLN A 78 -6.94 -9.47 5.60
CA GLN A 78 -5.90 -10.44 5.91
C GLN A 78 -4.96 -9.88 7.00
N PRO A 79 -5.44 -9.78 8.25
CA PRO A 79 -4.59 -9.41 9.38
C PRO A 79 -3.52 -10.48 9.65
N TRP A 80 -2.49 -10.11 10.41
CA TRP A 80 -1.31 -10.95 10.67
C TRP A 80 -1.61 -12.40 11.09
N HIS A 81 -2.62 -12.62 11.94
CA HIS A 81 -2.98 -13.93 12.43
C HIS A 81 -3.61 -14.85 11.36
N PHE A 82 -4.02 -14.32 10.20
CA PHE A 82 -4.59 -15.09 9.09
C PHE A 82 -3.55 -15.64 8.11
N PHE A 83 -2.27 -15.27 8.21
CA PHE A 83 -1.23 -15.82 7.32
C PHE A 83 -0.86 -17.28 7.61
N GLY A 84 -1.14 -17.79 8.80
CA GLY A 84 -0.90 -19.19 9.16
C GLY A 84 0.53 -19.64 8.85
N ALA A 85 0.68 -20.77 8.15
CA ALA A 85 1.98 -21.32 7.75
C ALA A 85 2.80 -20.39 6.82
N GLY A 86 2.16 -19.44 6.13
CA GLY A 86 2.81 -18.47 5.25
C GLY A 86 3.41 -17.27 5.98
N LEU A 87 3.16 -17.10 7.29
CA LEU A 87 3.55 -15.89 8.04
C LEU A 87 5.05 -15.60 7.96
N LYS A 88 5.90 -16.63 8.11
CA LYS A 88 7.36 -16.45 8.07
C LYS A 88 7.83 -15.86 6.74
N LEU A 89 7.34 -16.40 5.62
CA LEU A 89 7.68 -15.89 4.29
C LEU A 89 7.22 -14.45 4.09
N VAL A 90 6.04 -14.10 4.59
CA VAL A 90 5.49 -12.75 4.48
C VAL A 90 6.32 -11.75 5.29
N VAL A 91 6.73 -12.11 6.52
CA VAL A 91 7.58 -11.26 7.36
C VAL A 91 8.93 -11.02 6.71
N GLU A 92 9.60 -12.07 6.22
CA GLU A 92 10.89 -11.95 5.54
C GLU A 92 10.78 -11.10 4.27
N SER A 93 9.81 -11.41 3.40
CA SER A 93 9.66 -10.71 2.10
C SER A 93 9.27 -9.24 2.25
N THR A 94 8.31 -8.93 3.12
CA THR A 94 7.88 -7.53 3.38
C THR A 94 8.99 -6.70 4.01
N TYR A 95 9.74 -7.27 4.96
CA TYR A 95 10.91 -6.61 5.56
C TYR A 95 11.97 -6.29 4.50
N HIS A 96 12.38 -7.28 3.70
CA HIS A 96 13.42 -7.07 2.69
C HIS A 96 12.99 -6.06 1.61
N ALA A 97 11.74 -6.13 1.14
CA ALA A 97 11.19 -5.16 0.20
C ALA A 97 11.17 -3.74 0.81
N ALA A 98 10.72 -3.58 2.05
CA ALA A 98 10.71 -2.28 2.73
C ALA A 98 12.11 -1.70 2.98
N ARG A 99 13.10 -2.55 3.29
CA ARG A 99 14.51 -2.14 3.43
C ARG A 99 15.12 -1.73 2.09
N LYS A 100 14.83 -2.48 1.03
CA LYS A 100 15.28 -2.14 -0.33
C LYS A 100 14.64 -0.85 -0.85
N ALA A 101 13.36 -0.61 -0.56
CA ALA A 101 12.70 0.66 -0.88
C ALA A 101 13.40 1.86 -0.22
N GLN A 102 13.74 1.75 1.07
CA GLN A 102 14.46 2.82 1.79
C GLN A 102 15.86 3.06 1.25
N SER A 103 16.63 2.02 0.93
CA SER A 103 17.99 2.22 0.44
C SER A 103 18.04 2.95 -0.90
N LEU A 104 16.93 2.96 -1.64
CA LEU A 104 16.74 3.67 -2.92
C LEU A 104 16.00 5.01 -2.77
N ALA A 105 15.48 5.34 -1.57
CA ALA A 105 14.55 6.45 -1.37
C ALA A 105 15.20 7.83 -1.50
N THR A 106 16.53 7.95 -1.42
CA THR A 106 17.23 9.24 -1.50
C THR A 106 16.99 9.97 -2.81
N ASN A 107 16.77 9.24 -3.90
CA ASN A 107 16.47 9.83 -5.21
C ASN A 107 14.96 10.05 -5.43
N ALA A 108 14.09 9.50 -4.58
CA ALA A 108 12.65 9.59 -4.72
C ALA A 108 12.11 10.97 -4.29
N SER A 109 10.93 11.34 -4.77
CA SER A 109 10.24 12.57 -4.36
C SER A 109 9.89 12.56 -2.87
N ALA A 110 9.67 13.75 -2.28
CA ALA A 110 9.37 13.87 -0.85
C ALA A 110 8.12 13.08 -0.42
N ILE A 111 7.11 12.95 -1.29
CA ILE A 111 5.89 12.19 -1.02
C ILE A 111 6.10 10.68 -1.10
N GLU A 112 6.99 10.21 -1.96
CA GLU A 112 7.41 8.81 -2.01
C GLU A 112 8.25 8.45 -0.79
N GLN A 113 9.19 9.30 -0.40
CA GLN A 113 9.99 9.12 0.80
C GLN A 113 9.11 9.00 2.06
N ALA A 114 8.05 9.79 2.18
CA ALA A 114 7.11 9.69 3.29
C ALA A 114 6.36 8.35 3.32
N ARG A 115 5.88 7.87 2.16
CA ARG A 115 5.21 6.56 2.04
C ARG A 115 6.17 5.38 2.31
N ILE A 116 7.42 5.51 1.87
CA ILE A 116 8.49 4.54 2.16
C ILE A 116 8.83 4.53 3.66
N ALA A 117 8.96 5.70 4.29
CA ALA A 117 9.17 5.78 5.73
C ALA A 117 8.03 5.13 6.53
N ALA A 118 6.78 5.31 6.09
CA ALA A 118 5.64 4.66 6.71
C ALA A 118 5.70 3.13 6.57
N ILE A 119 5.92 2.59 5.37
CA ILE A 119 5.96 1.13 5.18
C ILE A 119 7.09 0.47 6.00
N GLN A 120 8.20 1.17 6.18
CA GLN A 120 9.27 0.74 7.05
C GLN A 120 8.91 0.69 8.54
N ALA A 121 8.07 1.61 9.00
CA ALA A 121 7.59 1.61 10.38
C ALA A 121 6.76 0.36 10.70
N ARG A 122 6.10 -0.19 9.66
CA ARG A 122 5.36 -1.45 9.70
C ARG A 122 6.30 -2.65 9.78
N PHE A 123 7.25 -2.78 8.87
CA PHE A 123 8.10 -3.98 8.75
C PHE A 123 9.47 -3.76 9.41
N ARG A 124 9.53 -4.03 10.73
CA ARG A 124 10.70 -3.68 11.56
C ARG A 124 11.79 -4.74 11.61
N SER A 125 11.44 -6.02 11.44
CA SER A 125 12.35 -7.18 11.52
C SER A 125 11.91 -8.25 10.52
N ASP A 126 12.85 -9.09 10.08
CA ASP A 126 12.62 -10.33 9.32
C ASP A 126 12.33 -11.54 10.23
N GLN A 127 12.35 -11.36 11.55
CA GLN A 127 12.04 -12.42 12.51
C GLN A 127 10.55 -12.40 12.87
N LEU A 128 10.02 -13.59 13.14
CA LEU A 128 8.68 -13.73 13.69
C LEU A 128 8.58 -13.02 15.05
N ALA A 129 7.45 -12.37 15.28
CA ALA A 129 7.10 -11.74 16.54
C ALA A 129 5.75 -12.24 17.06
N GLU A 130 5.39 -11.88 18.30
CA GLU A 130 4.04 -12.16 18.81
C GLU A 130 3.02 -11.20 18.19
N MET A 131 1.74 -11.58 18.29
CA MET A 131 0.64 -10.80 17.71
C MET A 131 0.53 -9.39 18.28
N GLU A 132 0.97 -9.17 19.53
CA GLU A 132 1.02 -7.84 20.14
C GLU A 132 2.04 -6.93 19.43
N GLN A 133 3.24 -7.42 19.10
CA GLN A 133 4.21 -6.63 18.34
C GLN A 133 3.74 -6.37 16.92
N TYR A 134 3.05 -7.32 16.28
CA TYR A 134 2.43 -7.10 14.98
C TYR A 134 1.32 -6.04 15.01
N ALA A 135 0.53 -5.99 16.09
CA ALA A 135 -0.43 -4.92 16.31
C ALA A 135 0.27 -3.56 16.50
N ALA A 136 1.35 -3.51 17.29
CA ALA A 136 2.17 -2.31 17.46
C ALA A 136 2.83 -1.84 16.14
N GLN A 137 3.20 -2.77 15.26
CA GLN A 137 3.70 -2.47 13.91
C GLN A 137 2.61 -1.84 13.02
N ASN A 138 1.36 -2.34 13.07
CA ASN A 138 0.24 -1.71 12.37
C ASN A 138 -0.05 -0.30 12.93
N GLN A 139 0.04 -0.12 14.25
CA GLN A 139 -0.10 1.21 14.88
C GLN A 139 1.00 2.16 14.37
N ALA A 140 2.25 1.71 14.35
CA ALA A 140 3.37 2.52 13.86
C ALA A 140 3.23 2.90 12.38
N TYR A 141 2.67 2.01 11.56
CA TYR A 141 2.35 2.32 10.17
C TYR A 141 1.28 3.42 10.06
N ALA A 142 0.19 3.30 10.84
CA ALA A 142 -0.87 4.29 10.86
C ALA A 142 -0.36 5.66 11.35
N ASP A 143 0.47 5.69 12.39
CA ASP A 143 1.05 6.93 12.90
C ASP A 143 1.98 7.59 11.86
N ALA A 144 2.82 6.80 11.19
CA ALA A 144 3.70 7.31 10.14
C ALA A 144 2.93 7.78 8.89
N MET A 145 1.84 7.10 8.53
CA MET A 145 0.92 7.58 7.48
C MET A 145 0.19 8.85 7.90
N GLY A 146 -0.09 9.04 9.20
CA GLY A 146 -0.62 10.29 9.73
C GLY A 146 0.35 11.46 9.52
N ALA A 147 1.63 11.26 9.84
CA ALA A 147 2.68 12.27 9.57
C ALA A 147 2.84 12.55 8.06
N ALA A 148 2.71 11.53 7.21
CA ALA A 148 2.69 11.72 5.76
C ALA A 148 1.47 12.54 5.31
N TYR A 149 0.30 12.25 5.85
CA TYR A 149 -0.95 12.96 5.56
C TYR A 149 -0.90 14.42 6.02
N GLU A 150 -0.35 14.73 7.18
CA GLU A 150 -0.16 16.12 7.64
C GLU A 150 0.67 16.95 6.64
N LYS A 151 1.65 16.33 5.98
CA LYS A 151 2.52 17.00 5.01
C LYS A 151 1.93 17.05 3.59
N PHE A 152 1.08 16.09 3.23
CA PHE A 152 0.57 15.89 1.88
C PHE A 152 -0.95 15.65 1.88
N SER A 153 -1.70 16.44 2.64
CA SER A 153 -3.11 16.19 2.93
C SER A 153 -4.03 16.30 1.71
N ASP A 154 -3.66 17.10 0.71
CA ASP A 154 -4.37 17.23 -0.58
C ASP A 154 -4.11 16.05 -1.52
N ASP A 155 -3.18 15.16 -1.20
CA ASP A 155 -2.86 14.00 -2.04
C ASP A 155 -3.80 12.83 -1.73
N LEU A 156 -4.63 12.47 -2.71
CA LEU A 156 -5.67 11.46 -2.56
C LEU A 156 -5.11 10.05 -2.27
N ASP A 157 -3.94 9.70 -2.77
CA ASP A 157 -3.32 8.41 -2.44
C ASP A 157 -2.83 8.39 -0.99
N VAL A 158 -2.23 9.48 -0.52
CA VAL A 158 -1.80 9.59 0.88
C VAL A 158 -3.01 9.57 1.82
N ALA A 159 -4.07 10.30 1.50
CA ALA A 159 -5.32 10.29 2.26
C ALA A 159 -5.94 8.88 2.30
N THR A 160 -6.00 8.20 1.15
CA THR A 160 -6.55 6.84 1.03
C THR A 160 -5.74 5.83 1.83
N LEU A 161 -4.41 5.82 1.66
CA LEU A 161 -3.52 4.91 2.40
C LEU A 161 -3.55 5.18 3.91
N TYR A 162 -3.71 6.43 4.33
CA TYR A 162 -3.85 6.75 5.76
C TYR A 162 -5.18 6.25 6.32
N ALA A 163 -6.29 6.48 5.62
CA ALA A 163 -7.59 5.95 6.01
C ALA A 163 -7.58 4.41 6.09
N ASP A 164 -6.97 3.74 5.11
CA ASP A 164 -6.76 2.28 5.10
C ASP A 164 -5.94 1.79 6.31
N ALA A 165 -4.86 2.49 6.64
CA ALA A 165 -4.04 2.18 7.80
C ALA A 165 -4.83 2.30 9.11
N LEU A 166 -5.69 3.33 9.25
CA LEU A 166 -6.52 3.55 10.44
C LEU A 166 -7.59 2.46 10.62
N ILE A 167 -8.29 2.07 9.56
CA ILE A 167 -9.32 1.02 9.65
C ILE A 167 -8.71 -0.36 9.87
N SER A 168 -7.49 -0.59 9.36
CA SER A 168 -6.74 -1.84 9.53
C SER A 168 -6.24 -2.08 10.96
N LEU A 169 -6.34 -1.10 11.86
CA LEU A 169 -6.07 -1.28 13.29
C LEU A 169 -7.12 -2.16 13.99
N THR A 170 -8.36 -2.13 13.49
CA THR A 170 -9.50 -2.85 14.08
C THR A 170 -10.35 -3.49 12.98
N PRO A 171 -9.82 -4.48 12.24
CA PRO A 171 -10.50 -5.09 11.11
C PRO A 171 -11.84 -5.70 11.54
N TRP A 172 -12.89 -5.46 10.74
CA TRP A 172 -14.29 -5.84 10.97
C TRP A 172 -14.93 -5.32 12.26
N ASN A 173 -14.24 -4.47 13.03
CA ASN A 173 -14.72 -3.95 14.29
C ASN A 173 -14.99 -2.43 14.22
N LEU A 174 -15.22 -1.86 13.03
CA LEU A 174 -15.32 -0.40 12.85
C LEU A 174 -16.58 0.22 13.49
N TRP A 175 -17.72 -0.46 13.37
CA TRP A 175 -19.03 0.01 13.78
C TRP A 175 -19.77 -1.07 14.58
N ASP A 176 -20.52 -0.64 15.58
CA ASP A 176 -21.51 -1.48 16.24
C ASP A 176 -22.73 -1.62 15.31
N LEU A 177 -23.02 -2.85 14.89
CA LEU A 177 -24.07 -3.12 13.88
C LEU A 177 -25.49 -2.90 14.42
N ALA A 178 -25.70 -2.89 15.73
CA ALA A 178 -27.02 -2.68 16.34
C ALA A 178 -27.37 -1.19 16.46
N THR A 179 -26.36 -0.36 16.77
CA THR A 179 -26.53 1.06 17.07
C THR A 179 -26.09 1.98 15.94
N GLY A 180 -25.28 1.48 14.99
CA GLY A 180 -24.67 2.27 13.92
C GLY A 180 -23.61 3.27 14.42
N LYS A 181 -23.15 3.14 15.68
CA LYS A 181 -22.11 3.99 16.27
C LYS A 181 -20.72 3.37 16.07
N PRO A 182 -19.65 4.17 15.99
CA PRO A 182 -18.30 3.61 15.94
C PRO A 182 -18.01 2.85 17.24
N ASN A 183 -17.33 1.70 17.14
CA ASN A 183 -16.95 0.95 18.33
C ASN A 183 -15.93 1.74 19.18
N PRO A 184 -15.96 1.61 20.52
CA PRO A 184 -14.97 2.27 21.39
C PRO A 184 -13.53 1.86 21.05
N GLY A 185 -12.61 2.83 21.06
CA GLY A 185 -11.19 2.59 20.83
C GLY A 185 -10.78 2.41 19.37
N THR A 186 -11.72 2.44 18.42
CA THR A 186 -11.38 2.41 16.99
C THR A 186 -11.01 3.80 16.46
N ARG A 187 -10.34 3.83 15.31
CA ARG A 187 -10.04 5.06 14.57
C ARG A 187 -11.05 5.33 13.45
N THR A 188 -12.27 4.77 13.54
CA THR A 188 -13.31 4.86 12.50
C THR A 188 -13.67 6.29 12.12
N LEU A 189 -13.86 7.17 13.12
CA LEU A 189 -14.23 8.57 12.85
C LEU A 189 -13.07 9.38 12.26
N ASP A 190 -11.83 9.00 12.55
CA ASP A 190 -10.66 9.67 11.97
C ASP A 190 -10.50 9.29 10.50
N ALA A 191 -10.62 8.00 10.17
CA ALA A 191 -10.63 7.53 8.79
C ALA A 191 -11.77 8.19 7.99
N LYS A 192 -12.97 8.27 8.57
CA LYS A 192 -14.10 8.99 7.97
C LYS A 192 -13.76 10.45 7.68
N ARG A 193 -13.19 11.18 8.65
CA ARG A 193 -12.81 12.59 8.49
C ARG A 193 -11.78 12.79 7.38
N VAL A 194 -10.77 11.93 7.30
CA VAL A 194 -9.74 11.98 6.24
C VAL A 194 -10.37 11.87 4.85
N LEU A 195 -11.31 10.93 4.68
CA LEU A 195 -12.00 10.71 3.40
C LEU A 195 -12.96 11.84 3.05
N GLU A 196 -13.69 12.39 4.02
CA GLU A 196 -14.62 13.51 3.79
C GLU A 196 -13.92 14.84 3.50
N SER A 197 -12.71 15.03 4.04
CA SER A 197 -11.91 16.24 3.80
C SER A 197 -11.23 16.23 2.43
N ASN A 198 -11.28 15.10 1.72
CA ASN A 198 -10.65 14.88 0.43
C ASN A 198 -11.65 14.41 -0.64
N PRO A 199 -12.68 15.21 -0.95
CA PRO A 199 -13.65 14.84 -1.96
C PRO A 199 -12.98 14.81 -3.35
N LEU A 200 -13.41 13.87 -4.19
CA LEU A 200 -12.97 13.73 -5.60
C LEU A 200 -13.32 14.93 -6.49
N THR A 201 -13.88 16.02 -5.92
CA THR A 201 -14.46 17.17 -6.64
C THR A 201 -13.59 18.42 -6.60
N LYS A 202 -12.27 18.30 -6.74
CA LYS A 202 -11.44 19.41 -7.24
C LYS A 202 -11.03 19.13 -8.69
N SER A 203 -12.03 19.10 -9.57
CA SER A 203 -11.83 19.26 -11.01
C SER A 203 -12.30 20.65 -11.41
N THR A 204 -11.35 21.54 -11.64
CA THR A 204 -11.43 22.67 -12.58
C THR A 204 -10.08 22.83 -13.22
#